data_AF-A0AAX3XCZ6-F1
#
_entry.id   AF-A0AAX3XCZ6-F1
#
_cell.length_a   1.000
_cell.length_b   1.000
_cell.length_c   1.000
_cell.angle_alpha   90.00
_cell.angle_beta   90.00
_cell.angle_gamma   90.00
#
_symmetry.space_group_name_H-M   'P 1'
#
loop_
_entity.id
_entity.type
_entity.pdbx_description
1 polymer ?
#
loop_
_entity_poly.entity_id
_entity_poly.type
_entity_poly.pdbx_seq_one_letter_code
_entity_poly.pdbx_strand_id
1 'polypeptide(L)'
;MKLRYLLTLMASAFALNSFAQTIYPIDRATMMVDGKFDFKVEFDEIVKPEQVKITINGKDFTKVLGSNNIEFVEKEDGEPVSAIWLRNVSIQEPGKYQVTAQANGKNSKVN
;
A
#
# COMPACT_ATOMS: atom_id res chain seq x y z
N MET A 1 2.37 -0.90 -62.26
CA MET A 1 2.95 -0.23 -61.08
C MET A 1 1.88 0.66 -60.45
N LYS A 2 1.10 0.17 -59.47
CA LYS A 2 0.52 0.98 -58.37
C LYS A 2 0.29 0.07 -57.17
N LEU A 3 1.12 0.31 -56.15
CA LEU A 3 1.32 -0.51 -54.97
C LEU A 3 0.32 -0.11 -53.88
N ARG A 4 -0.44 -1.10 -53.42
CA ARG A 4 -1.02 -1.32 -52.08
C ARG A 4 -0.77 -0.25 -51.02
N TYR A 5 -1.83 0.21 -50.34
CA TYR A 5 -1.76 0.58 -48.92
C TYR A 5 -3.01 0.11 -48.19
N LEU A 6 -2.88 -1.05 -47.55
CA LEU A 6 -3.78 -1.58 -46.53
C LEU A 6 -3.44 -0.84 -45.23
N LEU A 7 -4.37 -0.06 -44.69
CA LEU A 7 -4.16 0.68 -43.44
C LEU A 7 -4.39 -0.27 -42.26
N THR A 8 -3.34 -0.92 -41.76
CA THR A 8 -3.37 -1.67 -40.50
C THR A 8 -3.42 -0.71 -39.32
N LEU A 9 -4.57 -0.68 -38.63
CA LEU A 9 -4.75 0.04 -37.37
C LEU A 9 -4.03 -0.74 -36.25
N MET A 10 -2.83 -0.32 -35.88
CA MET A 10 -2.07 -0.93 -34.79
C MET A 10 -2.54 -0.33 -33.46
N ALA A 11 -3.49 -0.99 -32.80
CA ALA A 11 -3.93 -0.64 -31.45
C ALA A 11 -2.90 -1.14 -30.43
N SER A 12 -1.93 -0.29 -30.10
CA SER A 12 -0.98 -0.53 -29.02
C SER A 12 -1.70 -0.41 -27.68
N ALA A 13 -2.22 -1.51 -27.15
CA ALA A 13 -2.69 -1.56 -25.77
C ALA A 13 -1.48 -1.44 -24.83
N PHE A 14 -1.21 -0.23 -24.34
CA PHE A 14 -0.31 -0.04 -23.22
C PHE A 14 -0.92 -0.72 -22.00
N ALA A 15 -0.35 -1.85 -21.58
CA ALA A 15 -0.64 -2.41 -20.27
C ALA A 15 -0.12 -1.41 -19.22
N LEU A 16 -1.03 -0.66 -18.61
CA LEU A 16 -0.73 0.09 -17.40
C LEU A 16 -0.37 -0.94 -16.33
N ASN A 17 0.92 -1.12 -16.06
CA ASN A 17 1.36 -1.83 -14.87
C ASN A 17 0.96 -0.98 -13.67
N SER A 18 -0.20 -1.27 -13.09
CA SER A 18 -0.56 -0.74 -11.77
C SER A 18 0.33 -1.46 -10.76
N PHE A 19 1.38 -0.80 -10.29
CA PHE A 19 2.09 -1.29 -9.13
C PHE A 19 1.14 -1.17 -7.92
N ALA A 20 1.13 -2.21 -7.08
CA ALA A 20 0.28 -2.23 -5.90
C ALA A 20 1.02 -1.57 -4.74
N GLN A 21 0.30 -1.16 -3.71
CA GLN A 21 0.87 -0.55 -2.51
C GLN A 21 1.67 -1.60 -1.74
N THR A 22 2.80 -1.20 -1.17
CA THR A 22 3.65 -2.12 -0.39
C THR A 22 3.38 -1.94 1.09
N ILE A 23 3.18 -3.04 1.81
CA ILE A 23 2.86 -3.05 3.24
C ILE A 23 4.03 -3.70 3.99
N TYR A 24 4.56 -3.00 4.99
CA TYR A 24 5.62 -3.44 5.86
C TYR A 24 5.10 -3.51 7.30
N PRO A 25 5.38 -4.60 8.03
CA PRO A 25 6.14 -5.78 7.60
C PRO A 25 5.31 -6.79 6.79
N ILE A 26 6.00 -7.40 5.82
CA ILE A 26 5.47 -8.21 4.72
C ILE A 26 4.81 -9.50 5.21
N ASP A 27 3.95 -10.10 4.37
CA ASP A 27 3.47 -11.49 4.46
C ASP A 27 4.56 -12.42 5.05
N ARG A 28 4.24 -13.10 6.16
CA ARG A 28 5.08 -14.04 6.94
C ARG A 28 5.94 -13.47 8.08
N ALA A 29 5.83 -12.19 8.44
CA ALA A 29 6.44 -11.72 9.68
C ALA A 29 5.73 -12.32 10.89
N THR A 30 6.45 -13.08 11.72
CA THR A 30 5.92 -13.55 13.02
C THR A 30 6.22 -12.49 14.07
N MET A 31 5.18 -11.84 14.59
CA MET A 31 5.29 -10.85 15.66
C MET A 31 4.94 -11.47 17.00
N MET A 32 5.74 -11.15 18.00
CA MET A 32 5.40 -11.46 19.38
C MET A 32 4.36 -10.44 19.87
N VAL A 33 3.37 -10.89 20.66
CA VAL A 33 2.49 -9.99 21.41
C VAL A 33 3.35 -9.05 22.25
N ASP A 34 3.01 -7.76 22.27
CA ASP A 34 3.78 -6.66 22.88
C ASP A 34 5.18 -6.41 22.30
N GLY A 35 5.65 -7.27 21.39
CA GLY A 35 6.85 -7.05 20.60
C GLY A 35 6.72 -5.79 19.77
N LYS A 36 7.72 -4.92 19.84
CA LYS A 36 7.72 -3.63 19.15
C LYS A 36 8.17 -3.77 17.71
N PHE A 37 7.44 -3.11 16.82
CA PHE A 37 7.77 -3.05 15.40
C PHE A 37 7.29 -1.73 14.80
N ASP A 38 7.79 -1.47 13.60
CA ASP A 38 7.38 -0.34 12.77
C ASP A 38 6.41 -0.86 11.71
N PHE A 39 5.31 -0.14 11.51
CA PHE A 39 4.30 -0.41 10.49
C PHE A 39 4.37 0.69 9.41
N LYS A 40 4.63 0.31 8.16
CA LYS A 40 4.71 1.25 7.04
C LYS A 40 3.85 0.78 5.87
N VAL A 41 3.13 1.70 5.24
CA VAL A 41 2.46 1.45 3.95
C VAL A 41 2.99 2.47 2.96
N GLU A 42 3.58 2.00 1.87
CA GLU A 42 4.11 2.81 0.78
C GLU A 42 3.17 2.71 -0.43
N PHE A 43 2.82 3.86 -0.99
CA PHE A 43 1.92 4.01 -2.12
C PHE A 43 2.75 4.29 -3.38
N ASP A 44 2.44 3.62 -4.48
CA ASP A 44 3.18 3.73 -5.76
C ASP A 44 3.01 5.09 -6.48
N GLU A 45 2.40 6.06 -5.81
CA GLU A 45 2.14 7.41 -6.28
C GLU A 45 2.00 8.37 -5.09
N ILE A 46 2.02 9.66 -5.36
CA ILE A 46 1.70 10.68 -4.35
C ILE A 46 0.20 10.60 -4.06
N VAL A 47 -0.16 10.40 -2.79
CA VAL A 47 -1.56 10.39 -2.32
C VAL A 47 -1.78 11.48 -1.28
N LYS A 48 -3.02 11.88 -1.08
CA LYS A 48 -3.40 12.70 0.09
C LYS A 48 -3.87 11.79 1.22
N PRO A 49 -3.63 12.15 2.50
CA PRO A 49 -4.08 11.35 3.64
C PRO A 49 -5.57 10.98 3.60
N GLU A 50 -6.44 11.89 3.15
CA GLU A 50 -7.89 11.66 3.03
C GLU A 50 -8.29 10.64 1.95
N GLN A 51 -7.39 10.31 1.03
CA GLN A 51 -7.59 9.28 0.01
C GLN A 51 -7.22 7.88 0.51
N VAL A 52 -6.52 7.80 1.64
CA VAL A 52 -5.97 6.56 2.16
C VAL A 52 -6.93 5.91 3.15
N LYS A 53 -7.15 4.60 2.98
CA LYS A 53 -7.84 3.76 3.95
C LYS A 53 -7.01 2.53 4.24
N ILE A 54 -6.59 2.38 5.50
CA ILE A 54 -5.86 1.21 5.98
C ILE A 54 -6.70 0.52 7.06
N THR A 55 -6.87 -0.79 6.91
CA THR A 55 -7.56 -1.62 7.90
C THR A 55 -6.75 -2.85 8.24
N ILE A 56 -6.88 -3.31 9.49
CA ILE A 56 -6.33 -4.57 9.96
C ILE A 56 -7.50 -5.42 10.45
N ASN A 57 -7.72 -6.57 9.84
CA ASN A 57 -8.89 -7.43 10.07
C ASN A 57 -10.22 -6.65 9.97
N GLY A 58 -10.29 -5.71 9.01
CA GLY A 58 -11.47 -4.86 8.78
C GLY A 58 -11.67 -3.73 9.79
N LYS A 59 -10.83 -3.62 10.82
CA LYS A 59 -10.86 -2.53 11.79
C LYS A 59 -9.86 -1.44 11.41
N ASP A 60 -10.08 -0.23 11.88
CA ASP A 60 -9.11 0.85 11.73
C ASP A 60 -7.75 0.44 12.32
N PHE A 61 -6.68 0.65 11.56
CA PHE A 61 -5.35 0.17 11.90
C PHE A 61 -4.77 0.84 13.16
N THR A 62 -5.09 2.11 13.43
CA THR A 62 -4.61 2.82 14.64
C THR A 62 -5.17 2.19 15.91
N LYS A 63 -6.43 1.72 15.85
CA LYS A 63 -7.09 1.03 16.96
C LYS A 63 -6.48 -0.34 17.23
N VAL A 64 -6.06 -1.04 16.17
CA VAL A 64 -5.45 -2.38 16.30
C VAL A 64 -4.01 -2.28 16.79
N LEU A 65 -3.27 -1.28 16.32
CA LEU A 65 -1.86 -1.05 16.67
C LEU A 65 -1.68 -0.20 17.94
N GLY A 66 -2.76 0.32 18.52
CA GLY A 66 -2.75 1.08 19.76
C GLY A 66 -2.03 2.43 19.67
N SER A 67 -1.91 3.01 18.47
CA SER A 67 -1.18 4.28 18.26
C SER A 67 -1.89 5.18 17.25
N ASN A 68 -2.02 6.45 17.61
CA ASN A 68 -2.52 7.53 16.74
C ASN A 68 -1.38 8.42 16.22
N ASN A 69 -0.12 8.07 16.49
CA ASN A 69 1.03 8.85 16.00
C ASN A 69 1.35 8.45 14.56
N ILE A 70 0.55 8.96 13.62
CA ILE A 70 0.66 8.71 12.19
C ILE A 70 1.65 9.71 11.59
N GLU A 71 2.75 9.21 11.04
CA GLU A 71 3.64 9.97 10.18
C GLU A 71 3.20 9.79 8.72
N PHE A 72 3.01 10.89 8.00
CA PHE A 72 2.75 10.88 6.56
C PHE A 72 3.95 11.51 5.85
N VAL A 73 4.50 10.77 4.89
CA VAL A 73 5.60 11.21 4.04
C VAL A 73 5.05 11.38 2.64
N GLU A 74 5.03 12.61 2.11
CA GLU A 74 4.49 12.88 0.77
C GLU A 74 5.36 12.23 -0.32
N LYS A 75 6.68 12.26 -0.13
CA LYS A 75 7.70 11.76 -1.04
C LYS A 75 8.77 10.97 -0.27
N GLU A 76 8.61 9.64 -0.23
CA GLU A 76 9.55 8.74 0.43
C GLU A 76 10.91 8.81 -0.27
N ASP A 77 11.99 9.08 0.48
CA ASP A 77 13.36 9.23 -0.03
C ASP A 77 13.50 10.19 -1.23
N GLY A 78 12.57 11.15 -1.38
CA GLY A 78 12.52 12.09 -2.50
C GLY A 78 11.82 11.58 -3.77
N GLU A 79 11.44 10.30 -3.79
CA GLU A 79 10.69 9.69 -4.89
C GLU A 79 9.20 10.09 -4.85
N PRO A 80 8.49 10.10 -5.99
CA PRO A 80 7.08 10.50 -6.06
C PRO A 80 6.12 9.39 -5.56
N VAL A 81 6.44 8.82 -4.41
CA VAL A 81 5.70 7.75 -3.73
C VAL A 81 5.46 8.20 -2.29
N SER A 82 4.21 8.18 -1.84
CA SER A 82 3.90 8.57 -0.47
C SER A 82 3.99 7.38 0.49
N ALA A 83 4.15 7.64 1.79
CA ALA A 83 4.11 6.62 2.82
C ALA A 83 3.30 7.05 4.06
N ILE A 84 2.69 6.08 4.72
CA ILE A 84 2.16 6.19 6.09
C ILE A 84 3.02 5.31 6.99
N TRP A 85 3.46 5.86 8.12
CA TRP A 85 4.34 5.17 9.05
C TRP A 85 3.89 5.36 10.51
N LEU A 86 3.77 4.25 11.23
CA LEU A 86 3.64 4.21 12.69
C LEU A 86 4.84 3.49 13.26
N ARG A 87 5.56 4.15 14.17
CA ARG A 87 6.76 3.61 14.81
C ARG A 87 6.42 2.99 16.17
N ASN A 88 7.18 1.97 16.54
CA ASN A 88 7.15 1.39 17.89
C ASN A 88 5.73 0.92 18.35
N VAL A 89 4.97 0.36 17.42
CA VAL A 89 3.64 -0.20 17.70
C VAL A 89 3.74 -1.66 18.15
N SER A 90 2.63 -2.20 18.65
CA SER A 90 2.51 -3.61 19.01
C SER A 90 1.10 -4.12 18.79
N ILE A 91 0.95 -5.43 18.61
CA ILE A 91 -0.33 -6.13 18.69
C ILE A 91 -0.53 -6.67 20.10
N GLN A 92 -1.78 -6.75 20.54
CA GLN A 92 -2.16 -7.15 21.91
C GLN A 92 -2.70 -8.58 21.99
N GLU A 93 -3.08 -9.17 20.85
CA GLU A 93 -3.67 -10.49 20.79
C GLU A 93 -2.88 -11.36 19.81
N PRO A 94 -2.71 -12.67 20.07
CA PRO A 94 -2.16 -13.58 19.08
C PRO A 94 -3.18 -13.84 17.97
N GLY A 95 -2.73 -14.00 16.73
CA GLY A 95 -3.62 -14.37 15.64
C GLY A 95 -3.08 -14.05 14.25
N LYS A 96 -3.92 -14.27 13.25
CA LYS A 96 -3.66 -13.83 11.87
C LYS A 96 -4.13 -12.40 11.68
N TYR A 97 -3.29 -11.58 11.06
CA TYR A 97 -3.54 -10.16 10.88
C TYR A 97 -3.51 -9.80 9.41
N GLN A 98 -4.70 -9.70 8.80
CA GLN A 98 -4.81 -9.25 7.43
C GLN A 98 -4.80 -7.72 7.37
N VAL A 99 -3.79 -7.15 6.74
CA VAL A 99 -3.72 -5.71 6.46
C VAL A 99 -4.29 -5.47 5.07
N THR A 100 -5.16 -4.47 4.94
CA THR A 100 -5.67 -3.99 3.65
C THR A 100 -5.40 -2.50 3.55
N ALA A 101 -4.72 -2.08 2.49
CA ALA A 101 -4.48 -0.68 2.15
C ALA A 101 -5.23 -0.33 0.87
N GLN A 102 -5.81 0.87 0.83
CA GLN A 102 -6.54 1.40 -0.30
C GLN A 102 -6.20 2.88 -0.49
N ALA A 103 -6.01 3.29 -1.74
CA ALA A 103 -5.85 4.68 -2.14
C ALA A 103 -6.13 4.81 -3.64
N ASN A 104 -6.81 5.87 -4.05
CA ASN A 104 -7.11 6.18 -5.46
C ASN A 104 -7.66 5.00 -6.29
N GLY A 105 -8.49 4.15 -5.67
CA GLY A 105 -9.08 2.98 -6.32
C GLY A 105 -8.16 1.75 -6.42
N LYS A 106 -6.88 1.86 -6.05
CA LYS A 106 -5.96 0.73 -5.88
C LYS A 106 -6.14 0.10 -4.49
N ASN A 107 -5.95 -1.21 -4.41
CA ASN A 107 -6.15 -2.00 -3.20
C ASN A 107 -5.08 -3.08 -3.07
N SER A 108 -4.48 -3.21 -1.88
CA SER A 108 -3.43 -4.19 -1.57
C SER A 108 -3.75 -4.90 -0.27
N LYS A 109 -3.36 -6.18 -0.17
CA LYS A 109 -3.70 -7.03 0.98
C LYS A 109 -2.56 -8.01 1.29
N VAL A 110 -2.18 -8.12 2.55
CA VAL A 110 -1.16 -9.04 3.08
C VAL A 110 -1.66 -9.69 4.39
N ASN A 111 -1.10 -10.84 4.80
CA ASN A 111 -1.50 -11.59 6.00
C ASN A 111 -0.34 -11.90 6.97
#